data_AF-A0AAV7SP10-F1
#
_entry.id   AF-A0AAV7SP10-F1
#
_cell.length_a   1.000
_cell.length_b   1.000
_cell.length_c   1.000
_cell.angle_alpha   90.00
_cell.angle_beta   90.00
_cell.angle_gamma   90.00
#
_symmetry.space_group_name_H-M   'P 1'
#
loop_
_entity.id
_entity.type
_entity.pdbx_description
1 polymer ?
#
loop_
_entity_poly.entity_id
_entity_poly.type
_entity_poly.pdbx_seq_one_letter_code
_entity_poly.pdbx_strand_id
1 'polypeptide(L)'
;MRRLNRRKTLNLVKELDAFPKVPESYVETSASRGTVSILAFTVILVLTVMEFFVYRNTWMKYEYEVDKDFASKLRINIDITVAMKCQYVGADVLDLAETMVLSSSGLIYEPVIFDLSPQQRQWQRMLQGIQNRLQEEHSLQDVIFKSAIKSASTALPPREDSLLQPPDACRIHGHLYVNKVAGNFHITVGKAIPHPRGHAHLAALVSHETYNFSHRVDHLSFGEPIPGIINTLDGTEKIASDHNQMFQYFITIVPTKLRTYRISSDTHQFAVTERERVIDHASGSHGVSGIFMKYDISSLMVTVTESHMPFWQFLVRLCGIIGGIFSTTGMLHGIAEFIVDIVCCRFKLGAYKQPTVPLQLGDTNNHIPLLKENSTH
;
A
#
# COMPACT_ATOMS: atom_id res chain seq x y z
N MET A 1 22.97 -44.18 3.96
CA MET A 1 23.48 -43.25 5.01
C MET A 1 25.00 -43.19 4.93
N ARG A 2 25.58 -42.16 4.30
CA ARG A 2 27.05 -42.00 4.11
C ARG A 2 27.62 -41.07 5.19
N ARG A 3 28.32 -41.64 6.18
CA ARG A 3 29.22 -40.90 7.08
C ARG A 3 30.45 -40.44 6.27
N LEU A 4 30.35 -39.28 5.62
CA LEU A 4 31.49 -38.65 4.97
C LEU A 4 32.45 -38.09 6.04
N ASN A 5 33.62 -38.72 6.09
CA ASN A 5 34.88 -38.36 6.74
C ASN A 5 35.03 -36.91 7.23
N ARG A 6 34.58 -36.64 8.46
CA ARG A 6 34.88 -35.42 9.22
C ARG A 6 36.40 -35.14 9.35
N ARG A 7 37.25 -36.17 9.25
CA ARG A 7 38.72 -36.05 9.29
C ARG A 7 39.33 -35.52 7.99
N LYS A 8 38.77 -35.85 6.83
CA LYS A 8 39.31 -35.38 5.54
C LYS A 8 39.05 -33.88 5.34
N THR A 9 37.89 -33.39 5.76
CA THR A 9 37.57 -31.95 5.72
C THR A 9 38.43 -31.14 6.67
N LEU A 10 38.73 -31.66 7.87
CA LEU A 10 39.62 -30.98 8.82
C LEU A 10 41.06 -30.84 8.31
N ASN A 11 41.56 -31.86 7.61
CA ASN A 11 42.90 -31.79 7.01
C ASN A 11 42.97 -30.79 5.85
N LEU A 12 41.93 -30.72 5.01
CA LEU A 12 41.86 -29.78 3.89
C LEU A 12 41.76 -28.32 4.38
N VAL A 13 41.02 -28.07 5.46
CA VAL A 13 40.96 -26.75 6.12
C VAL A 13 42.31 -26.38 6.76
N LYS A 14 43.05 -27.37 7.28
CA LYS A 14 44.38 -27.17 7.88
C LYS A 14 45.46 -26.90 6.85
N GLU A 15 45.25 -27.30 5.60
CA GLU A 15 46.16 -27.09 4.46
C GLU A 15 45.97 -25.71 3.79
N LEU A 16 44.80 -25.09 3.99
CA LEU A 16 44.48 -23.72 3.53
C LEU A 16 44.88 -22.64 4.56
N ASP A 17 45.43 -23.03 5.70
CA ASP A 17 45.85 -22.14 6.79
C ASP A 17 47.25 -21.57 6.50
N ALA A 18 47.31 -20.45 5.78
CA ALA A 18 48.53 -19.82 5.28
C ALA A 18 49.28 -18.95 6.31
N PHE A 19 48.88 -18.98 7.59
CA PHE A 19 49.43 -18.11 8.64
C PHE A 19 50.22 -18.88 9.71
N PRO A 20 51.39 -18.39 10.15
CA PRO A 20 52.16 -19.01 11.21
C PRO A 20 51.38 -18.95 12.54
N LYS A 21 51.23 -20.11 13.20
CA LYS A 21 50.50 -20.20 14.47
C LYS A 21 51.31 -19.58 15.60
N VAL A 22 50.67 -18.67 16.32
CA VAL A 22 51.23 -18.04 17.51
C VAL A 22 51.41 -19.10 18.62
N PRO A 23 52.50 -19.03 19.43
CA PRO A 23 52.73 -19.97 20.52
C PRO A 23 51.59 -19.93 21.55
N GLU A 24 51.21 -21.08 22.10
CA GLU A 24 50.07 -21.22 23.04
C GLU A 24 50.20 -20.35 24.30
N SER A 25 51.41 -19.91 24.65
CA SER A 25 51.66 -18.97 25.75
C SER A 25 51.12 -17.56 25.52
N TYR A 26 50.80 -17.20 24.27
CA TYR A 26 50.23 -15.90 23.90
C TYR A 26 48.73 -15.97 23.58
N VAL A 27 48.10 -17.14 23.80
CA VAL A 27 46.70 -17.40 23.45
C VAL A 27 45.89 -17.56 24.72
N GLU A 28 45.25 -16.49 25.19
CA GLU A 28 44.25 -16.60 26.25
C GLU A 28 42.93 -17.15 25.69
N THR A 29 42.64 -18.42 26.01
CA THR A 29 41.38 -19.07 25.63
C THR A 29 40.31 -18.84 26.70
N SER A 30 39.46 -17.83 26.50
CA SER A 30 38.28 -17.62 27.36
C SER A 30 37.04 -18.24 26.73
N ALA A 31 36.47 -19.28 27.38
CA ALA A 31 35.25 -19.97 26.93
C ALA A 31 34.02 -19.03 26.86
N SER A 32 34.03 -17.96 27.67
CA SER A 32 32.99 -16.92 27.68
C SER A 32 32.99 -16.11 26.37
N ARG A 33 34.16 -15.72 25.86
CA ARG A 33 34.31 -14.88 24.67
C ARG A 33 33.81 -15.56 23.39
N GLY A 34 34.01 -16.87 23.25
CA GLY A 34 33.55 -17.63 22.09
C GLY A 34 32.02 -17.62 21.92
N THR A 35 31.27 -17.69 23.03
CA THR A 35 29.79 -17.68 23.00
C THR A 35 29.24 -16.33 22.56
N VAL A 36 29.86 -15.24 23.02
CA VAL A 36 29.50 -13.86 22.64
C VAL A 36 29.74 -13.63 21.15
N SER A 37 30.86 -14.10 20.61
CA SER A 37 31.14 -14.00 19.18
C SER A 37 30.16 -14.80 18.33
N ILE A 38 29.81 -16.02 18.74
CA ILE A 38 28.80 -16.84 18.03
C ILE A 38 27.44 -16.12 18.02
N LEU A 39 27.02 -15.56 19.16
CA LEU A 39 25.78 -14.79 19.24
C LEU A 39 25.81 -13.58 18.30
N ALA A 40 26.91 -12.80 18.31
CA ALA A 40 27.08 -11.65 17.45
C ALA A 40 27.02 -12.01 15.95
N PHE A 41 27.71 -13.05 15.52
CA PHE A 41 27.63 -13.53 14.13
C PHE A 41 26.23 -14.00 13.74
N THR A 42 25.51 -14.64 14.67
CA THR A 42 24.13 -15.07 14.44
C THR A 42 23.20 -13.86 14.25
N VAL A 43 23.37 -12.82 15.06
CA VAL A 43 22.60 -11.56 14.94
C VAL A 43 22.94 -10.84 13.63
N ILE A 44 24.22 -10.75 13.25
CA ILE A 44 24.63 -10.19 11.96
C ILE A 44 23.94 -10.95 10.82
N LEU A 45 23.98 -12.29 10.83
CA LEU A 45 23.33 -13.09 9.79
C LEU A 45 21.82 -12.81 9.71
N VAL A 46 21.11 -12.76 10.84
CA VAL A 46 19.67 -12.47 10.85
C VAL A 46 19.37 -11.08 10.30
N LEU A 47 20.09 -10.04 10.76
CA LEU A 47 19.85 -8.67 10.29
C LEU A 47 20.21 -8.49 8.82
N THR A 48 21.30 -9.10 8.33
CA THR A 48 21.67 -9.03 6.92
C THR A 48 20.64 -9.72 6.02
N VAL A 49 20.08 -10.85 6.46
CA VAL A 49 18.97 -11.51 5.75
C VAL A 49 17.71 -10.65 5.74
N MET A 50 17.34 -10.04 6.88
CA MET A 50 16.20 -9.12 6.94
C MET A 50 16.42 -7.90 6.05
N GLU A 51 17.61 -7.31 6.07
CA GLU A 51 17.98 -6.16 5.24
C GLU A 51 17.93 -6.52 3.75
N PHE A 52 18.30 -7.74 3.37
CA PHE A 52 18.13 -8.22 1.99
C PHE A 52 16.66 -8.33 1.59
N PHE A 53 15.77 -8.80 2.48
CA PHE A 53 14.33 -8.80 2.20
C PHE A 53 13.76 -7.38 2.08
N VAL A 54 14.22 -6.44 2.90
CA VAL A 54 13.86 -5.02 2.80
C VAL A 54 14.34 -4.44 1.47
N TYR A 55 15.59 -4.71 1.09
CA TYR A 55 16.15 -4.28 -0.19
C TYR A 55 15.33 -4.79 -1.37
N ARG A 56 14.90 -6.06 -1.34
CA ARG A 56 14.08 -6.67 -2.39
C ARG A 56 12.66 -6.13 -2.48
N ASN A 57 12.17 -5.46 -1.43
CA ASN A 57 10.84 -4.90 -1.39
C ASN A 57 10.82 -3.47 -2.00
N THR A 58 9.81 -3.22 -2.83
CA THR A 58 9.47 -1.87 -3.31
C THR A 58 8.46 -1.19 -2.40
N TRP A 59 8.51 0.13 -2.35
CA TRP A 59 7.54 0.99 -1.69
C TRP A 59 6.96 2.03 -2.67
N MET A 60 5.75 2.49 -2.41
CA MET A 60 5.11 3.55 -3.20
C MET A 60 5.55 4.91 -2.65
N LYS A 61 5.87 5.84 -3.54
CA LYS A 61 6.23 7.23 -3.20
C LYS A 61 5.17 8.15 -3.81
N TYR A 62 4.57 8.97 -2.94
CA TYR A 62 3.54 9.94 -3.28
C TYR A 62 4.16 11.33 -3.36
N GLU A 63 4.06 11.97 -4.51
CA GLU A 63 4.51 13.34 -4.75
C GLU A 63 3.32 14.20 -5.16
N TYR A 64 3.18 15.37 -4.53
CA TYR A 64 2.08 16.30 -4.80
C TYR A 64 2.60 17.42 -5.69
N GLU A 65 1.93 17.63 -6.81
CA GLU A 65 2.26 18.65 -7.80
C GLU A 65 1.01 19.43 -8.17
N VAL A 66 1.18 20.61 -8.76
CA VAL A 66 0.06 21.35 -9.35
C VAL A 66 -0.25 20.76 -10.71
N ASP A 67 -1.53 20.48 -10.96
CA ASP A 67 -1.97 20.04 -12.28
C ASP A 67 -1.82 21.17 -13.29
N LYS A 68 -1.10 20.91 -14.37
CA LYS A 68 -0.83 21.87 -15.45
C LYS A 68 -1.64 21.57 -16.72
N ASP A 69 -2.32 20.43 -16.75
CA ASP A 69 -3.02 19.97 -17.93
C ASP A 69 -4.51 20.30 -17.83
N PHE A 70 -4.89 21.44 -18.40
CA PHE A 70 -6.28 21.92 -18.45
C PHE A 70 -6.96 21.59 -19.79
N ALA A 71 -6.22 21.10 -20.78
CA ALA A 71 -6.72 20.90 -22.14
C ALA A 71 -7.20 19.47 -22.40
N SER A 72 -6.74 18.50 -21.61
CA SER A 72 -7.21 17.12 -21.72
C SER A 72 -8.69 16.97 -21.38
N LYS A 73 -9.31 15.96 -21.99
CA LYS A 73 -10.67 15.54 -21.65
C LYS A 73 -10.64 14.56 -20.48
N LEU A 74 -11.59 14.71 -19.58
CA LEU A 74 -11.82 13.76 -18.49
C LEU A 74 -12.73 12.64 -19.00
N ARG A 75 -12.27 11.40 -18.86
CA ARG A 75 -13.08 10.20 -19.09
C ARG A 75 -13.85 9.88 -17.82
N ILE A 76 -15.16 9.72 -17.90
CA ILE A 76 -16.00 9.24 -16.80
C ILE A 76 -16.53 7.86 -17.18
N ASN A 77 -16.22 6.84 -16.39
CA ASN A 77 -16.75 5.49 -16.56
C ASN A 77 -17.87 5.29 -15.56
N ILE A 78 -19.04 4.89 -16.05
CA ILE A 78 -20.27 4.83 -15.28
C ILE A 78 -20.88 3.45 -15.47
N ASP A 79 -21.34 2.85 -14.37
CA ASP A 79 -22.21 1.68 -14.33
C ASP A 79 -23.15 1.86 -13.12
N ILE A 80 -24.36 2.36 -13.39
CA ILE A 80 -25.35 2.70 -12.37
C ILE A 80 -26.68 2.04 -12.73
N THR A 81 -27.29 1.34 -11.79
CA THR A 81 -28.61 0.74 -11.94
C THR A 81 -29.65 1.59 -11.19
N VAL A 82 -30.70 2.04 -11.87
CA VAL A 82 -31.80 2.84 -11.30
C VAL A 82 -33.10 2.03 -11.34
N ALA A 83 -33.89 2.06 -10.27
CA ALA A 83 -35.16 1.34 -10.11
C ALA A 83 -36.33 1.93 -10.93
N MET A 84 -36.05 2.26 -12.20
CA MET A 84 -37.03 2.76 -13.17
C MET A 84 -36.78 2.09 -14.52
N LYS A 85 -37.84 1.94 -15.32
CA LYS A 85 -37.70 1.43 -16.70
C LYS A 85 -36.87 2.38 -17.55
N CYS A 86 -36.04 1.81 -18.44
CA CYS A 86 -35.15 2.57 -19.33
C CYS A 86 -35.85 3.60 -20.24
N GLN A 87 -37.16 3.45 -20.47
CA GLN A 87 -37.94 4.40 -21.29
C GLN A 87 -38.21 5.73 -20.55
N TYR A 88 -38.21 5.71 -19.22
CA TYR A 88 -38.59 6.84 -18.37
C TYR A 88 -37.41 7.54 -17.72
N VAL A 89 -36.19 7.07 -17.93
CA VAL A 89 -34.98 7.64 -17.33
C VAL A 89 -34.02 8.13 -18.40
N GLY A 90 -33.40 9.28 -18.16
CA GLY A 90 -32.37 9.84 -19.02
C GLY A 90 -31.20 10.36 -18.20
N ALA A 91 -30.00 9.98 -18.60
CA ALA A 91 -28.75 10.50 -18.06
C ALA A 91 -28.16 11.57 -19.01
N ASP A 92 -27.65 12.64 -18.44
CA ASP A 92 -26.98 13.72 -19.18
C ASP A 92 -25.85 14.34 -18.34
N VAL A 93 -24.94 15.04 -19.00
CA VAL A 93 -23.86 15.80 -18.36
C VAL A 93 -23.95 17.25 -18.82
N LEU A 94 -23.92 18.16 -17.85
CA LEU A 94 -23.74 19.59 -18.09
C LEU A 94 -22.41 20.05 -17.47
N ASP A 95 -21.52 20.60 -18.29
CA ASP A 95 -20.29 21.22 -17.82
C ASP A 95 -20.49 22.73 -17.53
N LEU A 96 -19.58 23.35 -16.78
CA LEU A 96 -19.60 24.81 -16.56
C LEU A 96 -19.51 25.63 -17.85
N ALA A 97 -19.06 25.05 -18.95
CA ALA A 97 -19.05 25.70 -20.25
C ALA A 97 -20.46 25.76 -20.90
N GLU A 98 -21.47 25.17 -20.25
CA GLU A 98 -22.85 25.04 -20.72
C GLU A 98 -22.96 24.42 -22.11
N THR A 99 -21.90 23.74 -22.56
CA THR A 99 -21.87 23.05 -23.84
C THR A 99 -22.38 21.65 -23.61
N MET A 100 -23.53 21.33 -24.18
CA MET A 100 -23.98 19.95 -24.25
C MET A 100 -22.96 19.15 -25.06
N VAL A 101 -22.08 18.43 -24.37
CA VAL A 101 -21.41 17.28 -24.97
C VAL A 101 -22.54 16.33 -25.34
N LEU A 102 -22.57 15.75 -26.55
CA LEU A 102 -23.58 14.73 -26.90
C LEU A 102 -23.41 13.49 -25.97
N SER A 103 -23.93 13.60 -24.74
CA SER A 103 -23.75 12.68 -23.62
C SER A 103 -24.42 11.32 -23.86
N SER A 104 -25.30 11.23 -24.87
CA SER A 104 -26.03 10.00 -25.21
C SER A 104 -25.25 9.03 -26.11
N SER A 105 -24.15 9.44 -26.75
CA SER A 105 -23.44 8.59 -27.71
C SER A 105 -22.63 7.45 -27.06
N GLY A 106 -22.26 7.60 -25.79
CA GLY A 106 -21.39 6.66 -25.06
C GLY A 106 -22.05 5.85 -23.94
N LEU A 107 -23.32 6.13 -23.63
CA LEU A 107 -24.08 5.47 -22.57
C LEU A 107 -25.09 4.48 -23.14
N ILE A 108 -25.08 3.27 -22.61
CA ILE A 108 -25.97 2.18 -23.00
C ILE A 108 -26.99 1.97 -21.87
N TYR A 109 -28.25 1.79 -22.26
CA TYR A 109 -29.38 1.59 -21.36
C TYR A 109 -29.86 0.14 -21.50
N GLU A 110 -29.59 -0.68 -20.49
CA GLU A 110 -29.94 -2.10 -20.45
C GLU A 110 -31.08 -2.33 -19.45
N PRO A 111 -32.22 -2.95 -19.86
CA PRO A 111 -33.30 -3.27 -18.93
C PRO A 111 -32.89 -4.44 -18.03
N VAL A 112 -32.90 -4.21 -16.72
CA VAL A 112 -32.46 -5.19 -15.71
C VAL A 112 -33.45 -5.29 -14.56
N ILE A 113 -33.25 -6.28 -13.68
CA ILE A 113 -33.97 -6.38 -12.41
C ILE A 113 -33.16 -5.64 -11.34
N PHE A 114 -33.81 -4.78 -10.55
CA PHE A 114 -33.15 -3.99 -9.51
C PHE A 114 -32.49 -4.87 -8.45
N ASP A 115 -33.24 -5.86 -7.95
CA ASP A 115 -32.82 -6.77 -6.90
C ASP A 115 -31.66 -7.67 -7.34
N LEU A 116 -30.62 -7.71 -6.50
CA LEU A 116 -29.44 -8.54 -6.71
C LEU A 116 -29.70 -10.02 -6.42
N SER A 117 -29.05 -10.90 -7.18
CA SER A 117 -28.99 -12.33 -6.86
C SER A 117 -28.26 -12.57 -5.53
N PRO A 118 -28.48 -13.71 -4.84
CA PRO A 118 -27.80 -14.02 -3.59
C PRO A 118 -26.28 -13.95 -3.68
N GLN A 119 -25.69 -14.41 -4.79
CA GLN A 119 -24.25 -14.35 -5.04
C GLN A 119 -23.77 -12.91 -5.22
N GLN A 120 -24.49 -12.10 -6.02
CA GLN A 120 -24.15 -10.69 -6.20
C GLN A 120 -24.27 -9.90 -4.89
N ARG A 121 -25.24 -10.25 -4.04
CA ARG A 121 -25.41 -9.60 -2.73
C ARG A 121 -24.29 -9.95 -1.75
N GLN A 122 -23.78 -11.18 -1.79
CA GLN A 122 -22.59 -11.56 -1.03
C GLN A 122 -21.35 -10.79 -1.52
N TRP A 123 -21.19 -10.67 -2.84
CA TRP A 123 -20.13 -9.88 -3.44
C TRP A 123 -20.18 -8.41 -3.01
N GLN A 124 -21.36 -7.78 -3.11
CA GLN A 124 -21.57 -6.39 -2.70
C GLN A 124 -21.21 -6.18 -1.21
N ARG A 125 -21.64 -7.08 -0.32
CA ARG A 125 -21.28 -7.03 1.11
C ARG A 125 -19.78 -7.16 1.34
N MET A 126 -19.10 -8.02 0.58
CA MET A 126 -17.65 -8.16 0.63
C MET A 126 -16.97 -6.84 0.22
N LEU A 127 -17.42 -6.23 -0.88
CA LEU A 127 -16.86 -4.98 -1.40
C LEU A 127 -17.03 -3.83 -0.39
N GLN A 128 -18.23 -3.68 0.19
CA GLN A 128 -18.51 -2.71 1.24
C GLN A 128 -17.64 -2.95 2.49
N GLY A 129 -17.43 -4.21 2.87
CA GLY A 129 -16.57 -4.58 3.99
C GLY A 129 -15.10 -4.19 3.76
N ILE A 130 -14.60 -4.39 2.54
CA ILE A 130 -13.25 -3.95 2.15
C ILE A 130 -13.17 -2.43 2.21
N GLN A 131 -14.15 -1.74 1.66
CA GLN A 131 -14.17 -0.28 1.60
C GLN A 131 -14.18 0.39 2.98
N ASN A 132 -15.01 -0.10 3.91
CA ASN A 132 -15.03 0.42 5.28
C ASN A 132 -13.65 0.31 5.95
N ARG A 133 -12.93 -0.79 5.72
CA ARG A 133 -11.59 -1.00 6.28
C ARG A 133 -10.54 -0.09 5.64
N LEU A 134 -10.67 0.19 4.35
CA LEU A 134 -9.78 1.13 3.65
C LEU A 134 -9.95 2.57 4.11
N GLN A 135 -11.17 2.94 4.50
CA GLN A 135 -11.45 4.27 5.02
C GLN A 135 -10.89 4.48 6.43
N GLU A 136 -10.80 3.41 7.24
CA GLU A 136 -10.20 3.46 8.58
C GLU A 136 -8.65 3.43 8.54
N GLU A 137 -8.06 2.67 7.62
CA GLU A 137 -6.61 2.50 7.53
C GLU A 137 -6.04 3.00 6.19
N HIS A 138 -5.68 4.30 6.14
CA HIS A 138 -5.03 4.92 4.98
C HIS A 138 -3.72 4.24 4.54
N SER A 139 -3.04 3.51 5.44
CA SER A 139 -1.82 2.74 5.14
C SER A 139 -2.07 1.51 4.25
N LEU A 140 -3.33 1.07 4.11
CA LEU A 140 -3.68 -0.09 3.28
C LEU A 140 -3.73 0.23 1.79
N GLN A 141 -3.76 1.51 1.39
CA GLN A 141 -3.72 1.89 -0.03
C GLN A 141 -2.43 1.37 -0.71
N ASP A 142 -1.30 1.38 -0.01
CA ASP A 142 -0.02 0.83 -0.48
C ASP A 142 -0.10 -0.67 -0.79
N VAL A 143 -0.82 -1.41 0.07
CA VAL A 143 -1.04 -2.85 -0.09
C VAL A 143 -1.97 -3.12 -1.27
N ILE A 144 -2.98 -2.26 -1.49
CA ILE A 144 -3.88 -2.35 -2.63
C ILE A 144 -3.15 -2.10 -3.93
N PHE A 145 -2.38 -1.03 -4.11
CA PHE A 145 -1.66 -0.84 -5.39
C PHE A 145 -0.74 -2.02 -5.73
N LYS A 146 -0.19 -2.70 -4.71
CA LYS A 146 0.66 -3.89 -4.88
C LYS A 146 -0.11 -5.20 -5.09
N SER A 147 -1.34 -5.32 -4.55
CA SER A 147 -2.18 -6.53 -4.59
C SER A 147 -3.30 -6.49 -5.64
N ALA A 148 -3.80 -5.31 -6.00
CA ALA A 148 -4.73 -5.01 -7.09
C ALA A 148 -4.24 -5.58 -8.42
N ILE A 149 -2.92 -5.61 -8.62
CA ILE A 149 -2.27 -6.17 -9.80
C ILE A 149 -2.27 -7.71 -9.79
N LYS A 150 -2.59 -8.35 -8.65
CA LYS A 150 -2.38 -9.79 -8.41
C LYS A 150 -3.65 -10.61 -8.23
N SER A 151 -4.83 -10.03 -7.99
CA SER A 151 -6.06 -10.81 -7.77
C SER A 151 -7.37 -10.08 -8.12
N ALA A 152 -8.22 -10.80 -8.88
CA ALA A 152 -9.67 -10.67 -9.10
C ALA A 152 -10.23 -9.33 -9.65
N SER A 153 -11.07 -9.47 -10.68
CA SER A 153 -11.94 -8.40 -11.19
C SER A 153 -12.78 -7.81 -10.04
N THR A 154 -12.78 -6.49 -9.89
CA THR A 154 -13.72 -5.77 -9.01
C THR A 154 -15.13 -5.70 -9.60
N ALA A 155 -15.31 -6.14 -10.85
CA ALA A 155 -16.60 -6.10 -11.53
C ALA A 155 -17.62 -7.01 -10.84
N LEU A 156 -18.87 -6.54 -10.84
CA LEU A 156 -20.02 -7.32 -10.39
C LEU A 156 -20.08 -8.65 -11.18
N PRO A 157 -20.23 -9.81 -10.51
CA PRO A 157 -20.36 -11.07 -11.22
C PRO A 157 -21.62 -11.10 -12.08
N PRO A 158 -21.60 -11.80 -13.23
CA PRO A 158 -22.76 -11.96 -14.08
C PRO A 158 -23.90 -12.63 -13.31
N ARG A 159 -25.13 -12.27 -13.64
CA ARG A 159 -26.32 -12.86 -13.02
C ARG A 159 -26.56 -14.25 -13.63
N GLU A 160 -26.65 -15.27 -12.79
CA GLU A 160 -26.90 -16.66 -13.19
C GLU A 160 -28.41 -16.99 -13.28
N ASP A 161 -29.26 -16.22 -12.58
CA ASP A 161 -30.68 -16.51 -12.46
C ASP A 161 -31.49 -16.16 -13.72
N SER A 162 -32.40 -17.04 -14.11
CA SER A 162 -33.33 -16.83 -15.23
C SER A 162 -34.40 -15.77 -14.88
N LEU A 163 -34.65 -14.83 -15.82
CA LEU A 163 -35.60 -13.73 -15.68
C LEU A 163 -37.07 -14.24 -15.60
N LEU A 164 -37.51 -14.65 -14.40
CA LEU A 164 -38.91 -14.96 -14.13
C LEU A 164 -39.77 -13.70 -13.95
N GLN A 165 -39.13 -12.56 -13.65
CA GLN A 165 -39.78 -11.28 -13.39
C GLN A 165 -39.44 -10.30 -14.53
N PRO A 166 -40.40 -9.45 -14.96
CA PRO A 166 -40.10 -8.40 -15.92
C PRO A 166 -39.08 -7.41 -15.36
N PRO A 167 -38.19 -6.84 -16.19
CA PRO A 167 -37.21 -5.85 -15.74
C PRO A 167 -37.94 -4.60 -15.22
N ASP A 168 -37.61 -4.22 -13.99
CA ASP A 168 -38.14 -3.08 -13.25
C ASP A 168 -37.13 -1.94 -13.10
N ALA A 169 -35.89 -2.16 -13.52
CA ALA A 169 -34.79 -1.22 -13.45
C ALA A 169 -34.11 -0.98 -14.81
N CYS A 170 -33.28 0.04 -14.84
CA CYS A 170 -32.43 0.37 -15.97
C CYS A 170 -30.98 0.48 -15.50
N ARG A 171 -30.11 -0.32 -16.11
CA ARG A 171 -28.68 -0.21 -15.97
C ARG A 171 -28.15 0.74 -17.03
N ILE A 172 -27.53 1.82 -16.57
CA ILE A 172 -26.92 2.86 -17.38
C ILE A 172 -25.42 2.66 -17.26
N HIS A 173 -24.80 2.11 -18.30
CA HIS A 173 -23.37 1.82 -18.29
C HIS A 173 -22.66 2.34 -19.53
N GLY A 174 -21.38 2.65 -19.40
CA GLY A 174 -20.56 3.13 -20.51
C GLY A 174 -19.48 4.10 -20.06
N HIS A 175 -18.98 4.87 -21.01
CA HIS A 175 -18.00 5.91 -20.73
C HIS A 175 -18.29 7.15 -21.56
N LEU A 176 -17.96 8.31 -20.99
CA LEU A 176 -18.16 9.59 -21.62
C LEU A 176 -16.92 10.46 -21.45
N TYR A 177 -16.66 11.30 -22.45
CA TYR A 177 -15.52 12.22 -22.45
C TYR A 177 -16.05 13.64 -22.27
N VAL A 178 -15.71 14.25 -21.15
CA VAL A 178 -16.13 15.61 -20.80
C VAL A 178 -14.92 16.53 -20.72
N ASN A 179 -15.17 17.83 -20.77
CA ASN A 179 -14.12 18.80 -20.50
C ASN A 179 -13.66 18.66 -19.04
N LYS A 180 -12.37 18.86 -18.79
CA LYS A 180 -11.76 18.78 -17.46
C LYS A 180 -12.06 20.06 -16.66
N VAL A 181 -13.34 20.30 -16.42
CA VAL A 181 -13.89 21.40 -15.63
C VAL A 181 -14.96 20.85 -14.69
N ALA A 182 -15.39 21.64 -13.71
CA ALA A 182 -16.52 21.25 -12.87
C ALA A 182 -17.78 21.04 -13.72
N GLY A 183 -18.60 20.07 -13.32
CA GLY A 183 -19.79 19.69 -14.06
C GLY A 183 -20.79 18.94 -13.19
N ASN A 184 -21.91 18.60 -13.82
CA ASN A 184 -23.02 17.92 -13.20
C ASN A 184 -23.50 16.82 -14.13
N PHE A 185 -23.19 15.57 -13.77
CA PHE A 185 -23.83 14.40 -14.36
C PHE A 185 -25.11 14.12 -13.59
N HIS A 186 -26.25 14.07 -14.27
CA HIS A 186 -27.53 13.83 -13.60
C HIS A 186 -28.38 12.82 -14.34
N ILE A 187 -29.14 12.07 -13.56
CA ILE A 187 -30.11 11.09 -14.01
C ILE A 187 -31.47 11.55 -13.51
N THR A 188 -32.37 11.85 -14.43
CA THR A 188 -33.71 12.39 -14.13
C THR A 188 -34.76 11.70 -15.01
N VAL A 189 -36.03 12.01 -14.78
CA VAL A 189 -37.14 11.44 -15.53
C VAL A 189 -37.18 12.00 -16.95
N GLY A 190 -37.25 11.13 -17.93
CA GLY A 190 -37.34 11.45 -19.35
C GLY A 190 -35.96 11.63 -20.00
N LYS A 191 -35.91 11.33 -21.31
CA LYS A 191 -34.70 11.57 -22.11
C LYS A 191 -34.42 13.08 -22.19
N ALA A 192 -33.14 13.44 -22.11
CA ALA A 192 -32.72 14.81 -22.30
C ALA A 192 -33.00 15.25 -23.74
N ILE A 193 -33.69 16.38 -23.90
CA ILE A 193 -33.86 17.06 -25.20
C ILE A 193 -33.02 18.34 -25.19
N PRO A 194 -32.15 18.55 -26.19
CA PRO A 194 -31.35 19.76 -26.31
C PRO A 194 -32.25 20.99 -26.46
N HIS A 195 -32.01 22.04 -25.67
CA HIS A 195 -32.71 23.32 -25.77
C HIS A 195 -31.69 24.48 -25.89
N PRO A 196 -31.97 25.59 -26.58
CA PRO A 196 -30.97 26.66 -26.80
C PRO A 196 -30.46 27.38 -25.53
N ARG A 197 -31.06 27.13 -24.36
CA ARG A 197 -30.70 27.69 -23.04
C ARG A 197 -30.40 26.61 -22.00
N GLY A 198 -30.02 25.40 -22.43
CA GLY A 198 -29.71 24.26 -21.57
C GLY A 198 -30.32 22.96 -22.10
N HIS A 199 -30.92 22.16 -21.22
CA HIS A 199 -31.62 20.94 -21.59
C HIS A 199 -32.92 20.81 -20.81
N ALA A 200 -33.94 20.27 -21.47
CA ALA A 200 -35.20 19.95 -20.84
C ALA A 200 -35.38 18.44 -20.86
N HIS A 201 -35.82 17.88 -19.73
CA HIS A 201 -36.25 16.49 -19.70
C HIS A 201 -37.76 16.45 -19.89
N LEU A 202 -38.26 15.55 -20.76
CA LEU A 202 -39.70 15.33 -20.91
C LEU A 202 -40.24 14.54 -19.71
N ALA A 203 -40.45 15.25 -18.60
CA ALA A 203 -41.19 14.72 -17.46
C ALA A 203 -42.72 14.69 -17.72
N ALA A 204 -43.21 15.49 -18.67
CA ALA A 204 -44.64 15.72 -18.89
C ALA A 204 -45.46 14.51 -19.38
N LEU A 205 -44.79 13.42 -19.81
CA LEU A 205 -45.45 12.19 -20.30
C LEU A 205 -45.45 11.06 -19.25
N VAL A 206 -44.84 11.28 -18.09
CA VAL A 206 -44.65 10.24 -17.06
C VAL A 206 -45.32 10.71 -15.77
N SER A 207 -46.21 9.90 -15.20
CA SER A 207 -46.88 10.25 -13.96
C SER A 207 -45.91 10.22 -12.78
N HIS A 208 -46.01 11.21 -11.89
CA HIS A 208 -45.17 11.32 -10.69
C HIS A 208 -45.20 10.07 -9.79
N GLU A 209 -46.28 9.28 -9.84
CA GLU A 209 -46.42 8.00 -9.11
C GLU A 209 -45.49 6.88 -9.60
N THR A 210 -44.84 7.05 -10.76
CA THR A 210 -43.90 6.05 -11.30
C THR A 210 -42.44 6.36 -10.99
N TYR A 211 -42.17 7.46 -10.27
CA TYR A 211 -40.81 7.89 -9.99
C TYR A 211 -40.22 7.05 -8.86
N ASN A 212 -39.11 6.38 -9.13
CA ASN A 212 -38.39 5.64 -8.11
C ASN A 212 -36.88 5.80 -8.32
N PHE A 213 -36.30 6.82 -7.69
CA PHE A 213 -34.88 7.10 -7.79
C PHE A 213 -34.01 6.23 -6.89
N SER A 214 -34.52 5.09 -6.41
CA SER A 214 -33.68 4.06 -5.78
C SER A 214 -32.64 3.62 -6.80
N HIS A 215 -31.38 3.58 -6.39
CA HIS A 215 -30.28 3.31 -7.31
C HIS A 215 -29.13 2.61 -6.61
N ARG A 216 -28.34 1.92 -7.42
CA ARG A 216 -27.10 1.27 -7.03
C ARG A 216 -26.00 1.71 -7.97
N VAL A 217 -24.87 2.10 -7.40
CA VAL A 217 -23.67 2.43 -8.18
C VAL A 217 -22.82 1.16 -8.22
N ASP A 218 -22.82 0.49 -9.37
CA ASP A 218 -22.05 -0.74 -9.56
C ASP A 218 -20.57 -0.41 -9.80
N HIS A 219 -20.29 0.62 -10.61
CA HIS A 219 -18.96 1.18 -10.79
C HIS A 219 -19.00 2.66 -11.17
N LEU A 220 -18.16 3.48 -10.53
CA LEU A 220 -17.91 4.86 -10.94
C LEU A 220 -16.41 5.17 -10.85
N SER A 221 -15.81 5.53 -11.98
CA SER A 221 -14.39 5.91 -12.02
C SER A 221 -14.12 7.05 -12.99
N PHE A 222 -13.00 7.73 -12.76
CA PHE A 222 -12.58 8.91 -13.51
C PHE A 222 -11.17 8.68 -14.09
N GLY A 223 -10.99 8.92 -15.37
CA GLY A 223 -9.77 8.61 -16.11
C GLY A 223 -9.74 7.18 -16.66
N GLU A 224 -8.54 6.67 -16.90
CA GLU A 224 -8.34 5.33 -17.43
C GLU A 224 -8.57 4.28 -16.32
N PRO A 225 -9.41 3.25 -16.55
CA PRO A 225 -9.71 2.25 -15.54
C PRO A 225 -8.47 1.40 -15.25
N ILE A 226 -8.13 1.28 -13.97
CA ILE A 226 -7.02 0.43 -13.51
C ILE A 226 -7.62 -0.76 -12.74
N PRO A 227 -7.25 -2.01 -13.08
CA PRO A 227 -7.77 -3.18 -12.39
C PRO A 227 -7.37 -3.19 -10.91
N GLY A 228 -8.32 -3.56 -10.06
CA GLY A 228 -8.11 -3.74 -8.63
C GLY A 228 -8.13 -2.46 -7.78
N ILE A 229 -8.42 -1.30 -8.38
CA ILE A 229 -8.83 -0.10 -7.62
C ILE A 229 -10.32 -0.23 -7.30
N ILE A 230 -10.66 -0.06 -6.03
CA ILE A 230 -12.04 0.02 -5.54
C ILE A 230 -12.34 1.49 -5.27
N ASN A 231 -13.33 2.06 -5.96
CA ASN A 231 -13.70 3.46 -5.77
C ASN A 231 -14.70 3.63 -4.62
N THR A 232 -14.82 4.85 -4.12
CA THR A 232 -15.64 5.17 -2.93
C THR A 232 -17.15 5.01 -3.12
N LEU A 233 -17.66 4.95 -4.35
CA LEU A 233 -19.08 4.71 -4.62
C LEU A 233 -19.37 3.30 -5.14
N ASP A 234 -18.36 2.47 -5.37
CA ASP A 234 -18.54 1.15 -5.97
C ASP A 234 -19.31 0.21 -5.02
N GLY A 235 -20.39 -0.39 -5.49
CA GLY A 235 -21.27 -1.28 -4.72
C GLY A 235 -22.18 -0.58 -3.71
N THR A 236 -22.29 0.76 -3.75
CA THR A 236 -23.21 1.50 -2.89
C THR A 236 -24.65 1.43 -3.42
N GLU A 237 -25.62 1.42 -2.50
CA GLU A 237 -27.05 1.32 -2.82
C GLU A 237 -27.84 2.30 -1.95
N LYS A 238 -28.76 3.03 -2.59
CA LYS A 238 -29.66 3.98 -1.94
C LYS A 238 -31.10 3.67 -2.34
N ILE A 239 -31.97 3.58 -1.33
CA ILE A 239 -33.40 3.36 -1.51
C ILE A 239 -34.13 4.68 -1.28
N ALA A 240 -34.97 5.08 -2.23
CA ALA A 240 -35.79 6.27 -2.12
C ALA A 240 -37.02 5.98 -1.25
N SER A 241 -37.20 6.78 -0.19
CA SER A 241 -38.40 6.72 0.66
C SER A 241 -39.63 7.36 0.01
N ASP A 242 -39.41 8.32 -0.90
CA ASP A 242 -40.44 9.09 -1.59
C ASP A 242 -40.16 9.12 -3.11
N HIS A 243 -41.22 9.23 -3.91
CA HIS A 243 -41.16 9.32 -5.37
C HIS A 243 -40.43 10.59 -5.84
N ASN A 244 -40.51 11.68 -5.07
CA ASN A 244 -39.87 12.95 -5.36
C ASN A 244 -38.55 13.15 -4.58
N GLN A 245 -37.82 12.07 -4.31
CA GLN A 245 -36.50 12.14 -3.68
C GLN A 245 -35.44 12.73 -4.63
N MET A 246 -34.58 13.57 -4.08
CA MET A 246 -33.38 14.09 -4.73
C MET A 246 -32.14 13.56 -4.02
N PHE A 247 -31.27 12.88 -4.76
CA PHE A 247 -29.94 12.44 -4.30
C PHE A 247 -28.87 13.33 -4.92
N GLN A 248 -27.98 13.87 -4.10
CA GLN A 248 -26.88 14.71 -4.54
C GLN A 248 -25.55 14.16 -4.03
N TYR A 249 -24.64 13.89 -4.95
CA TYR A 249 -23.27 13.50 -4.71
C TYR A 249 -22.36 14.66 -5.09
N PHE A 250 -21.58 15.15 -4.13
CA PHE A 250 -20.54 16.15 -4.34
C PHE A 250 -19.21 15.42 -4.41
N ILE A 251 -18.64 15.35 -5.61
CA ILE A 251 -17.46 14.56 -5.93
C ILE A 251 -16.29 15.51 -6.15
N THR A 252 -15.20 15.33 -5.40
CA THR A 252 -13.95 16.07 -5.63
C THR A 252 -12.94 15.12 -6.26
N ILE A 253 -12.58 15.37 -7.51
CA ILE A 253 -11.70 14.55 -8.33
C ILE A 253 -10.26 15.04 -8.17
N VAL A 254 -9.34 14.13 -7.86
CA VAL A 254 -7.90 14.37 -7.71
C VAL A 254 -7.15 13.62 -8.81
N PRO A 255 -6.57 14.34 -9.80
CA PRO A 255 -5.73 13.74 -10.83
C PRO A 255 -4.58 12.94 -10.22
N THR A 256 -4.40 11.70 -10.65
CA THR A 256 -3.41 10.77 -10.10
C THR A 256 -2.62 10.07 -11.20
N LYS A 257 -1.33 10.35 -11.30
CA LYS A 257 -0.44 9.68 -12.25
C LYS A 257 0.18 8.46 -11.60
N LEU A 258 -0.20 7.27 -12.03
CA LEU A 258 0.36 6.03 -11.54
C LEU A 258 1.53 5.60 -12.44
N ARG A 259 2.73 5.49 -11.86
CA ARG A 259 3.93 4.99 -12.53
C ARG A 259 4.53 3.84 -11.73
N THR A 260 4.15 2.63 -12.09
CA THR A 260 4.71 1.39 -11.52
C THR A 260 5.60 0.69 -12.54
N TYR A 261 6.32 -0.36 -12.13
CA TYR A 261 7.15 -1.14 -13.06
C TYR A 261 6.32 -1.82 -14.17
N ARG A 262 5.04 -2.11 -13.92
CA ARG A 262 4.17 -2.85 -14.85
C ARG A 262 3.17 -1.96 -15.59
N ILE A 263 2.64 -0.94 -14.91
CA ILE A 263 1.52 -0.14 -15.38
C ILE A 263 1.88 1.34 -15.21
N SER A 264 1.78 2.08 -16.31
CA SER A 264 1.82 3.54 -16.32
C SER A 264 0.47 4.03 -16.85
N SER A 265 -0.30 4.73 -16.02
CA SER A 265 -1.63 5.19 -16.39
C SER A 265 -2.01 6.46 -15.63
N ASP A 266 -2.78 7.32 -16.31
CA ASP A 266 -3.35 8.53 -15.73
C ASP A 266 -4.78 8.21 -15.26
N THR A 267 -4.91 8.02 -13.94
CA THR A 267 -6.19 7.75 -13.27
C THR A 267 -6.58 8.95 -12.41
N HIS A 268 -7.78 8.94 -11.87
CA HIS A 268 -8.18 9.94 -10.88
C HIS A 268 -8.72 9.23 -9.65
N GLN A 269 -8.36 9.75 -8.48
CA GLN A 269 -8.99 9.38 -7.22
C GLN A 269 -10.08 10.40 -6.94
N PHE A 270 -11.06 10.04 -6.10
CA PHE A 270 -12.08 11.01 -5.73
C PHE A 270 -12.62 10.76 -4.32
N ALA A 271 -13.04 11.86 -3.71
CA ALA A 271 -13.79 11.87 -2.45
C ALA A 271 -15.24 12.27 -2.74
N VAL A 272 -16.18 11.74 -1.95
CA VAL A 272 -17.61 11.99 -2.13
C VAL A 272 -18.24 12.46 -0.84
N THR A 273 -19.12 13.45 -0.94
CA THR A 273 -20.07 13.83 0.10
C THR A 273 -21.49 13.67 -0.43
N GLU A 274 -22.36 13.05 0.34
CA GLU A 274 -23.73 12.73 -0.06
C GLU A 274 -24.73 13.64 0.64
N ARG A 275 -25.79 14.04 -0.07
CA ARG A 275 -26.93 14.76 0.48
C ARG A 275 -28.21 14.25 -0.15
N GLU A 276 -29.19 13.93 0.68
CA GLU A 276 -30.50 13.49 0.25
C GLU A 276 -31.59 14.43 0.79
N ARG A 277 -32.61 14.70 -0.03
CA ARG A 277 -33.78 15.49 0.39
C ARG A 277 -35.01 15.13 -0.42
N VAL A 278 -36.19 15.25 0.17
CA VAL A 278 -37.48 15.15 -0.54
C VAL A 278 -37.82 16.51 -1.15
N ILE A 279 -38.30 16.50 -2.39
CA ILE A 279 -38.82 17.70 -3.07
C ILE A 279 -40.32 17.79 -2.82
N ASP A 280 -40.73 18.89 -2.19
CA ASP A 280 -42.12 19.21 -1.93
C ASP A 280 -42.34 20.71 -2.14
N HIS A 281 -43.02 21.02 -3.24
CA HIS A 281 -43.28 22.39 -3.65
C HIS A 281 -44.26 23.11 -2.72
N ALA A 282 -45.10 22.37 -1.98
CA ALA A 282 -46.08 22.94 -1.06
C ALA A 282 -45.44 23.40 0.26
N SER A 283 -44.41 22.69 0.75
CA SER A 283 -43.64 23.08 1.94
C SER A 283 -42.45 24.00 1.64
N GLY A 284 -42.30 24.48 0.39
CA GLY A 284 -41.23 25.39 -0.03
C GLY A 284 -39.91 24.70 -0.42
N SER A 285 -39.88 23.37 -0.51
CA SER A 285 -38.74 22.62 -1.04
C SER A 285 -38.82 22.57 -2.56
N HIS A 286 -38.29 23.62 -3.21
CA HIS A 286 -38.16 23.66 -4.67
C HIS A 286 -36.95 22.84 -5.15
N GLY A 287 -37.09 22.20 -6.31
CA GLY A 287 -36.02 21.45 -6.94
C GLY A 287 -36.54 20.45 -7.98
N VAL A 288 -35.60 19.73 -8.58
CA VAL A 288 -35.89 18.63 -9.49
C VAL A 288 -35.50 17.33 -8.78
N SER A 289 -36.41 16.36 -8.76
CA SER A 289 -36.14 15.01 -8.24
C SER A 289 -35.25 14.24 -9.22
N GLY A 290 -34.39 13.38 -8.69
CA GLY A 290 -33.36 12.74 -9.49
C GLY A 290 -32.06 12.47 -8.73
N ILE A 291 -31.10 11.95 -9.48
CA ILE A 291 -29.76 11.62 -9.00
C ILE A 291 -28.80 12.61 -9.64
N PHE A 292 -28.06 13.36 -8.84
CA PHE A 292 -27.16 14.42 -9.29
C PHE A 292 -25.75 14.15 -8.77
N MET A 293 -24.80 13.97 -9.67
CA MET A 293 -23.37 13.81 -9.39
C MET A 293 -22.65 15.07 -9.84
N LYS A 294 -22.50 15.99 -8.90
CA LYS A 294 -21.77 17.24 -9.08
C LYS A 294 -20.31 16.97 -8.82
N TYR A 295 -19.47 17.14 -9.83
CA TYR A 295 -18.05 16.89 -9.70
C TYR A 295 -17.25 18.18 -9.90
N ASP A 296 -16.18 18.31 -9.13
CA ASP A 296 -15.18 19.38 -9.22
C ASP A 296 -13.78 18.78 -9.25
N ILE A 297 -12.84 19.45 -9.91
CA ILE A 297 -11.49 18.95 -10.13
C ILE A 297 -10.51 19.73 -9.27
N SER A 298 -9.75 19.01 -8.46
CA SER A 298 -8.68 19.54 -7.62
C SER A 298 -7.54 20.11 -8.47
N SER A 299 -6.99 21.26 -8.04
CA SER A 299 -5.78 21.85 -8.62
C SER A 299 -4.50 21.10 -8.23
N LEU A 300 -4.58 20.22 -7.23
CA LEU A 300 -3.50 19.34 -6.80
C LEU A 300 -3.60 18.00 -7.54
N MET A 301 -2.48 17.56 -8.09
CA MET A 301 -2.24 16.26 -8.72
C MET A 301 -1.31 15.42 -7.84
N VAL A 302 -1.56 14.12 -7.77
CA VAL A 302 -0.72 13.16 -7.06
C VAL A 302 0.02 12.28 -8.06
N THR A 303 1.35 12.27 -8.01
CA THR A 303 2.17 11.33 -8.77
C THR A 303 2.58 10.19 -7.84
N VAL A 304 2.13 8.98 -8.16
CA VAL A 304 2.41 7.76 -7.40
C VAL A 304 3.46 6.96 -8.16
N THR A 305 4.67 6.87 -7.61
CA THR A 305 5.80 6.15 -8.22
C THR A 305 6.19 4.94 -7.40
N GLU A 306 6.44 3.81 -8.05
CA GLU A 306 7.04 2.64 -7.39
C GLU A 306 8.56 2.83 -7.32
N SER A 307 9.11 2.87 -6.09
CA SER A 307 10.53 3.10 -5.85
C SER A 307 11.19 1.90 -5.17
N HIS A 308 12.49 1.75 -5.42
CA HIS A 308 13.33 0.71 -4.87
C HIS A 308 14.57 1.34 -4.25
N MET A 309 15.12 0.69 -3.23
CA MET A 309 16.37 1.15 -2.62
C MET A 309 17.52 1.07 -3.63
N PRO A 310 18.27 2.16 -3.86
CA PRO A 310 19.43 2.12 -4.74
C PRO A 310 20.51 1.20 -4.14
N PHE A 311 21.24 0.50 -5.02
CA PHE A 311 22.24 -0.49 -4.63
C PHE A 311 23.30 0.05 -3.66
N TRP A 312 23.77 1.29 -3.88
CA TRP A 312 24.76 1.90 -3.02
C TRP A 312 24.25 2.17 -1.60
N GLN A 313 22.98 2.55 -1.47
CA GLN A 313 22.38 2.75 -0.15
C GLN A 313 22.26 1.43 0.61
N PHE A 314 21.92 0.34 -0.08
CA PHE A 314 21.95 -1.00 0.51
C PHE A 314 23.35 -1.40 1.01
N LEU A 315 24.39 -1.17 0.20
CA LEU A 315 25.76 -1.49 0.60
C LEU A 315 26.22 -0.71 1.84
N VAL A 316 25.90 0.59 1.90
CA VAL A 316 26.20 1.43 3.07
C VAL A 316 25.48 0.92 4.31
N ARG A 317 24.21 0.53 4.19
CA ARG A 317 23.43 -0.07 5.29
C ARG A 317 24.01 -1.41 5.75
N LEU A 318 24.44 -2.27 4.82
CA LEU A 318 25.07 -3.54 5.14
C LEU A 318 26.38 -3.35 5.92
N CYS A 319 27.23 -2.42 5.48
CA CYS A 319 28.46 -2.04 6.19
C CYS A 319 28.14 -1.50 7.59
N GLY A 320 27.11 -0.66 7.71
CA GLY A 320 26.64 -0.13 8.99
C GLY A 320 26.17 -1.21 9.97
N ILE A 321 25.47 -2.25 9.50
CA ILE A 321 25.04 -3.38 10.34
C ILE A 321 26.24 -4.17 10.86
N ILE A 322 27.16 -4.53 9.97
CA ILE A 322 28.34 -5.33 10.33
C ILE A 322 29.26 -4.54 11.28
N GLY A 323 29.59 -3.31 10.93
CA GLY A 323 30.44 -2.43 11.76
C GLY A 323 29.78 -2.05 13.09
N GLY A 324 28.47 -1.80 13.07
CA GLY A 324 27.69 -1.47 14.27
C GLY A 324 27.64 -2.60 15.28
N ILE A 325 27.43 -3.85 14.84
CA ILE A 325 27.43 -5.00 15.75
C ILE A 325 28.83 -5.29 16.28
N PHE A 326 29.86 -5.19 15.43
CA PHE A 326 31.25 -5.41 15.87
C PHE A 326 31.67 -4.40 16.94
N SER A 327 31.36 -3.12 16.73
CA SER A 327 31.66 -2.05 17.70
C SER A 327 30.88 -2.20 19.01
N THR A 328 29.56 -2.45 18.93
CA THR A 328 28.72 -2.59 20.13
C THR A 328 29.06 -3.83 20.95
N THR A 329 29.41 -4.95 20.31
CA THR A 329 29.85 -6.17 21.01
C THR A 329 31.12 -5.92 21.81
N GLY A 330 32.10 -5.21 21.22
CA GLY A 330 33.34 -4.84 21.91
C GLY A 330 33.09 -3.92 23.11
N MET A 331 32.23 -2.91 22.95
CA MET A 331 31.89 -1.99 24.03
C MET A 331 31.09 -2.67 25.16
N LEU A 332 30.10 -3.50 24.82
CA LEU A 332 29.32 -4.26 25.79
C LEU A 332 30.18 -5.23 26.59
N HIS A 333 31.14 -5.88 25.93
CA HIS A 333 32.09 -6.74 26.61
C HIS A 333 32.97 -5.95 27.60
N GLY A 334 33.50 -4.79 27.20
CA GLY A 334 34.29 -3.94 28.10
C GLY A 334 33.49 -3.41 29.29
N ILE A 335 32.22 -3.05 29.08
CA ILE A 335 31.30 -2.64 30.16
C ILE A 335 30.97 -3.83 31.08
N ALA A 336 30.74 -5.02 30.52
CA ALA A 336 30.46 -6.21 31.30
C ALA A 336 31.66 -6.61 32.18
N GLU A 337 32.89 -6.57 31.64
CA GLU A 337 34.12 -6.78 32.43
C GLU A 337 34.25 -5.74 33.55
N PHE A 338 34.02 -4.45 33.25
CA PHE A 338 34.07 -3.38 34.25
C PHE A 338 33.01 -3.54 35.36
N ILE A 339 31.79 -3.95 35.02
CA ILE A 339 30.72 -4.21 36.00
C ILE A 339 31.08 -5.44 36.85
N VAL A 340 31.57 -6.52 36.25
CA VAL A 340 32.02 -7.72 36.99
C VAL A 340 33.15 -7.35 37.94
N ASP A 341 34.14 -6.57 37.50
CA ASP A 341 35.25 -6.12 38.34
C ASP A 341 34.75 -5.25 39.50
N ILE A 342 33.83 -4.31 39.25
CA ILE A 342 33.24 -3.49 40.32
C ILE A 342 32.46 -4.34 41.31
N VAL A 343 31.63 -5.28 40.84
CA VAL A 343 30.80 -6.13 41.71
C VAL A 343 31.67 -7.09 42.51
N CYS A 344 32.65 -7.74 41.89
CA CYS A 344 33.59 -8.64 42.56
C CYS A 344 34.50 -7.88 43.55
N CYS A 345 34.95 -6.67 43.22
CA CYS A 345 35.76 -5.84 44.12
C CYS A 345 34.93 -5.22 45.26
N ARG A 346 33.69 -4.79 45.02
CA ARG A 346 32.81 -4.18 46.04
C ARG A 346 32.20 -5.20 46.99
N PHE A 347 31.88 -6.41 46.55
CA PHE A 347 31.19 -7.42 47.38
C PHE A 347 32.10 -8.46 48.03
N LYS A 348 33.43 -8.43 47.82
CA LYS A 348 34.39 -9.41 48.40
C LYS A 348 33.91 -10.87 48.32
N LEU A 349 33.32 -11.30 47.20
CA LEU A 349 33.20 -12.74 46.94
C LEU A 349 34.59 -13.24 46.51
N GLY A 350 35.32 -13.78 47.48
CA GLY A 350 36.67 -14.30 47.28
C GLY A 350 36.71 -15.45 46.29
N ALA A 351 37.36 -15.23 45.15
CA ALA A 351 38.27 -16.17 44.48
C ALA A 351 38.79 -15.57 43.16
N TYR A 352 39.40 -14.38 43.18
CA TYR A 352 40.26 -13.95 42.08
C TYR A 352 41.71 -14.23 42.47
N LYS A 353 42.24 -15.40 42.08
CA LYS A 353 43.69 -15.65 42.16
C LYS A 353 44.34 -14.78 41.09
N GLN A 354 45.06 -13.74 41.52
CA GLN A 354 46.04 -13.08 40.65
C GLN A 354 47.04 -14.13 40.13
N PRO A 355 47.44 -14.07 38.84
CA PRO A 355 48.57 -14.85 38.38
C PRO A 355 49.84 -14.28 39.04
N THR A 356 50.40 -15.02 39.99
CA THR A 356 51.74 -14.78 40.51
C THR A 356 52.75 -15.03 39.39
N VAL A 357 53.36 -13.94 38.89
CA VAL A 357 54.61 -13.99 38.15
C VAL A 357 55.69 -14.55 39.10
N PRO A 358 56.37 -15.67 38.80
CA PRO A 358 57.51 -16.07 39.60
C PRO A 358 58.71 -15.21 39.21
N LEU A 359 59.00 -14.23 40.06
CA LEU A 359 60.29 -13.54 40.10
C LEU A 359 61.28 -14.51 40.77
N GLN A 360 62.03 -15.28 39.97
CA GLN A 360 63.20 -16.01 40.49
C GLN A 360 64.36 -15.02 40.61
N LEU A 361 64.54 -14.52 41.84
CA LEU A 361 65.77 -13.90 42.32
C LEU A 361 66.76 -15.04 42.58
N GLY A 362 67.78 -15.19 41.74
CA GLY A 362 68.90 -16.10 41.99
C GLY A 362 69.96 -15.39 42.80
N ASP A 363 70.25 -15.89 44.00
CA ASP A 363 71.39 -15.42 44.79
C ASP A 363 72.32 -16.59 45.17
N THR A 364 73.52 -16.49 44.59
CA THR A 364 74.88 -16.81 45.09
C THR A 364 75.17 -18.07 45.92
N ASN A 365 76.11 -18.89 45.41
CA ASN A 365 77.38 -19.24 46.12
C ASN A 365 78.28 -20.23 45.33
N ASN A 366 79.53 -19.84 45.03
CA ASN A 366 80.78 -20.44 45.56
C ASN A 366 82.03 -20.27 44.66
N HIS A 367 83.05 -19.66 45.28
CA HIS A 367 84.49 -19.99 45.31
C HIS A 367 85.30 -20.47 44.08
N ILE A 368 86.44 -19.78 43.92
CA ILE A 368 87.64 -20.00 43.08
C ILE A 368 88.30 -21.39 43.33
N PRO A 369 88.97 -21.99 42.31
CA PRO A 369 90.43 -22.18 42.41
C PRO A 369 91.23 -21.86 41.12
N LEU A 370 92.50 -21.50 41.35
CA LEU A 370 93.62 -21.24 40.44
C LEU A 370 94.00 -22.39 39.48
N LEU A 371 94.50 -22.06 38.28
CA LEU A 371 95.80 -22.57 37.74
C LEU A 371 96.23 -21.91 36.40
N LYS A 372 97.41 -21.27 36.46
CA LYS A 372 98.55 -21.16 35.51
C LYS A 372 98.39 -20.82 34.02
N GLU A 373 99.19 -19.80 33.65
CA GLU A 373 99.97 -19.60 32.42
C GLU A 373 100.06 -20.77 31.43
N ASN A 374 99.89 -20.48 30.13
CA ASN A 374 100.99 -20.74 29.19
C ASN A 374 100.96 -19.83 27.96
N SER A 375 102.19 -19.46 27.59
CA SER A 375 102.69 -18.57 26.56
C SER A 375 102.55 -19.05 25.10
N THR A 376 103.00 -18.17 24.17
CA THR A 376 103.31 -18.34 22.72
C THR A 376 102.10 -18.18 21.78
N HIS A 377 102.09 -17.34 20.74
CA HIS A 377 103.16 -16.63 20.03
C HIS A 377 102.61 -15.32 19.42
#